data_AF-A0AA37PGX0-F1
#
_entry.id   AF-A0AA37PGX0-F1
#
_cell.length_a   1.000
_cell.length_b   1.000
_cell.length_c   1.000
_cell.angle_alpha   90.00
_cell.angle_beta   90.00
_cell.angle_gamma   90.00
#
_symmetry.space_group_name_H-M   'P 1'
#
loop_
_entity.id
_entity.type
_entity.pdbx_description
1 polymer ?
#
loop_
_entity_poly.entity_id
_entity_poly.type
_entity_poly.pdbx_seq_one_letter_code
_entity_poly.pdbx_strand_id
1 'polypeptide(L)'
;MAQDRGIDMCHLTMADSDDYPNLHVLVETQVLRILFEGKEKRAAGVEIRANPKFAQNGKDNSTKIVKAKRLVVASAGSFGTPLLLERSGVGDPAVLEKAGVTVVESLAGVGNDFQGKPKLS
;
A
#
# COMPACT_ATOMS: atom_id res chain seq x y z
N MET A 1 -22.06 25.19 20.85
CA MET A 1 -21.51 25.04 19.48
C MET A 1 -20.84 23.68 19.41
N ALA A 2 -21.56 22.68 18.93
CA ALA A 2 -20.98 21.36 18.66
C ALA A 2 -20.27 21.46 17.31
N GLN A 3 -18.95 21.44 17.34
CA GLN A 3 -18.12 21.41 16.14
C GLN A 3 -18.16 19.98 15.62
N ASP A 4 -18.68 19.83 14.41
CA ASP A 4 -18.72 18.61 13.62
C ASP A 4 -17.34 17.93 13.65
N ARG A 5 -17.22 16.86 14.44
CA ARG A 5 -16.06 15.97 14.39
C ARG A 5 -16.32 15.01 13.25
N GLY A 6 -15.89 15.39 12.05
CA GLY A 6 -15.76 14.45 10.94
C GLY A 6 -15.02 13.22 11.46
N ILE A 7 -15.63 12.05 11.32
CA ILE A 7 -15.01 10.79 11.71
C ILE A 7 -13.91 10.52 10.67
N ASP A 8 -12.70 11.02 10.95
CA ASP A 8 -11.51 10.59 10.22
C ASP A 8 -11.37 9.08 10.44
N MET A 9 -11.37 8.33 9.34
CA MET A 9 -11.53 6.86 9.33
C MET A 9 -10.42 6.13 10.11
N CYS A 10 -9.28 6.79 10.25
CA CYS A 10 -8.32 6.48 11.30
C CYS A 10 -8.66 7.37 12.48
N HIS A 11 -9.45 6.88 13.45
CA HIS A 11 -9.53 7.54 14.74
C HIS A 11 -8.10 7.58 15.28
N LEU A 12 -7.41 8.72 15.11
CA LEU A 12 -5.96 8.86 15.28
C LEU A 12 -5.49 8.40 16.67
N THR A 13 -6.43 8.34 17.64
CA THR A 13 -6.18 7.87 19.00
C THR A 13 -5.82 6.38 19.09
N MET A 14 -6.14 5.54 18.10
CA MET A 14 -5.81 4.10 18.18
C MET A 14 -4.30 3.82 18.06
N ALA A 15 -3.54 4.75 17.47
CA ALA A 15 -2.09 4.62 17.36
C ALA A 15 -1.35 4.95 18.67
N ASP A 16 -1.97 5.72 19.56
CA ASP A 16 -1.37 6.27 20.79
C ASP A 16 -2.05 5.77 22.08
N SER A 17 -3.02 4.86 21.99
CA SER A 17 -3.69 4.26 23.14
C SER A 17 -3.06 2.93 23.53
N ASP A 18 -2.69 2.77 24.80
CA ASP A 18 -2.23 1.49 25.40
C ASP A 18 -3.27 0.35 25.33
N ASP A 19 -4.50 0.66 24.90
CA ASP A 19 -5.60 -0.31 24.78
C ASP A 19 -5.33 -1.43 23.75
N TYR A 20 -4.38 -1.24 22.81
CA TYR A 20 -4.09 -2.20 21.72
C TYR A 20 -2.60 -2.51 21.57
N PRO A 21 -1.99 -3.26 22.50
CA PRO A 21 -0.54 -3.51 22.54
C PRO A 21 -0.01 -4.33 21.35
N ASN A 22 -0.88 -4.99 20.59
CA ASN A 22 -0.55 -5.79 19.41
C ASN A 22 -0.81 -5.06 18.08
N LEU A 23 -1.25 -3.80 18.11
CA LEU A 23 -1.45 -2.97 16.94
C LEU A 23 -0.25 -2.05 16.76
N HIS A 24 0.40 -2.16 15.60
CA HIS A 24 1.48 -1.25 15.23
C HIS A 24 1.03 -0.40 14.04
N VAL A 25 1.05 0.92 14.21
CA VAL A 25 0.71 1.87 13.15
C VAL A 25 1.98 2.60 12.73
N LEU A 26 2.43 2.35 11.51
CA LEU A 26 3.58 3.03 10.93
C LEU A 26 3.07 4.16 10.03
N VAL A 27 3.08 5.38 10.56
CA VAL A 27 2.80 6.59 9.78
C VAL A 27 4.01 7.00 8.95
N GLU A 28 3.81 7.92 8.00
CA GLU A 28 4.88 8.48 7.16
C GLU A 28 5.75 7.41 6.47
N THR A 29 5.13 6.25 6.19
CA THR A 29 5.80 5.08 5.64
C THR A 29 5.13 4.73 4.32
N GLN A 30 5.92 4.57 3.27
CA GLN A 30 5.43 4.18 1.96
C GLN A 30 5.70 2.71 1.70
N VAL A 31 4.65 1.96 1.36
CA VAL A 31 4.77 0.60 0.84
C VAL A 31 5.15 0.66 -0.64
N LEU A 32 6.28 0.03 -0.99
CA LEU A 32 6.80 0.01 -2.36
C LEU A 32 6.22 -1.17 -3.15
N ARG A 33 6.29 -2.37 -2.59
CA ARG A 33 5.77 -3.60 -3.18
C ARG A 33 5.47 -4.67 -2.13
N ILE A 34 4.66 -5.63 -2.52
CA ILE A 34 4.40 -6.88 -1.80
C ILE A 34 5.49 -7.88 -2.20
N LEU A 35 5.96 -8.65 -1.23
CA LEU A 35 6.93 -9.72 -1.43
C LEU A 35 6.19 -11.06 -1.48
N PHE A 36 6.49 -11.86 -2.51
CA PHE A 36 5.88 -13.17 -2.72
C PHE A 36 6.93 -14.29 -2.58
N GLU A 37 6.55 -15.39 -1.96
CA GLU A 37 7.42 -16.55 -1.73
C GLU A 37 6.75 -17.87 -2.17
N GLY A 38 7.57 -18.84 -2.56
CA GLY A 38 7.14 -20.19 -2.93
C GLY A 38 6.47 -20.28 -4.31
N LYS A 39 6.15 -21.52 -4.71
CA LYS A 39 5.52 -21.80 -6.01
C LYS A 39 4.06 -21.30 -6.09
N GLU A 40 3.39 -21.25 -4.95
CA GLU A 40 2.01 -20.76 -4.82
C GLU A 40 1.92 -19.23 -4.74
N LYS A 41 3.06 -18.52 -4.82
CA LYS A 41 3.13 -17.04 -4.81
C LYS A 41 2.41 -16.46 -3.60
N ARG A 42 2.70 -16.99 -2.41
CA ARG A 42 2.11 -16.51 -1.15
C ARG A 42 2.71 -15.15 -0.80
N ALA A 43 1.87 -14.17 -0.47
CA ALA A 43 2.34 -12.89 0.07
C ALA A 43 3.02 -13.09 1.44
N ALA A 44 4.31 -12.81 1.51
CA ALA A 44 5.18 -13.04 2.68
C ALA A 44 5.50 -11.76 3.46
N GLY A 45 5.17 -10.60 2.91
CA GLY A 45 5.44 -9.31 3.54
C GLY A 45 5.39 -8.15 2.56
N VAL A 46 5.91 -7.02 2.99
CA VAL A 46 6.00 -5.79 2.20
C VAL A 46 7.37 -5.15 2.34
N GLU A 47 7.82 -4.54 1.25
CA GLU A 47 8.96 -3.64 1.26
C GLU A 47 8.47 -2.21 1.47
N ILE A 48 9.07 -1.51 2.44
CA ILE A 48 8.69 -0.16 2.84
C ILE A 48 9.90 0.78 2.81
N ARG A 49 9.63 2.08 2.75
CA ARG A 49 10.62 3.15 2.99
C ARG A 49 9.97 4.31 3.73
N ALA A 50 10.79 5.19 4.29
CA ALA A 50 10.31 6.47 4.80
C ALA A 50 9.66 7.29 3.67
N ASN A 51 8.57 7.99 3.98
CA ASN A 51 7.92 8.84 3.00
C ASN A 51 8.81 10.05 2.70
N PRO A 52 9.28 10.22 1.45
CA PRO A 52 10.20 11.30 1.10
C PRO A 52 9.62 12.69 1.30
N LYS A 53 8.29 12.84 1.43
CA LYS A 53 7.65 14.13 1.75
C LYS A 53 7.82 14.56 3.21
N PHE A 54 8.09 13.62 4.13
CA PHE A 54 8.15 13.87 5.57
C PHE A 54 9.53 13.57 6.17
N ALA A 55 10.44 12.97 5.40
CA ALA A 55 11.81 12.68 5.85
C ALA A 55 12.59 13.98 6.16
N GLN A 56 12.89 14.21 7.45
CA GLN A 56 13.50 15.46 7.93
C GLN A 56 14.99 15.63 7.57
N ASN A 57 15.73 14.53 7.33
CA ASN A 57 17.20 14.56 7.16
C ASN A 57 17.65 13.93 5.85
N GLY A 58 17.19 14.49 4.73
CA GLY A 58 17.64 14.08 3.41
C GLY A 58 17.09 12.73 2.96
N LYS A 59 17.32 12.43 1.68
CA LYS A 59 16.78 11.30 0.91
C LYS A 59 17.33 9.95 1.41
N ASP A 60 17.06 9.57 2.66
CA ASP A 60 17.25 8.18 3.05
C ASP A 60 16.21 7.34 2.30
N ASN A 61 16.66 6.80 1.17
CA ASN A 61 15.89 5.90 0.32
C ASN A 61 16.15 4.43 0.69
N SER A 62 16.67 4.18 1.90
CA SER A 62 16.80 2.83 2.42
C SER A 62 15.42 2.18 2.51
N THR A 63 15.37 0.92 2.08
CA THR A 63 14.18 0.11 2.17
C THR A 63 14.31 -0.87 3.32
N LYS A 64 13.17 -1.20 3.94
CA LYS A 64 13.05 -2.19 5.00
C LYS A 64 11.99 -3.21 4.62
N ILE A 65 12.11 -4.42 5.14
CA ILE A 65 11.14 -5.48 4.91
C ILE A 65 10.35 -5.71 6.20
N VAL A 66 9.02 -5.67 6.08
CA VAL A 66 8.09 -6.09 7.13
C VAL A 66 7.48 -7.43 6.69
N LYS A 67 7.81 -8.50 7.42
CA LYS A 67 7.30 -9.85 7.12
C LYS A 67 5.91 -10.05 7.70
N ALA A 68 5.05 -10.71 6.92
CA ALA A 68 3.70 -11.08 7.32
C ALA A 68 3.60 -12.60 7.46
N LYS A 69 3.26 -13.08 8.67
CA LYS A 69 3.14 -14.53 8.92
C LYS A 69 1.90 -15.15 8.28
N ARG A 70 0.82 -14.37 8.15
CA ARG A 70 -0.51 -14.89 7.76
C ARG A 70 -1.05 -14.27 6.48
N LEU A 71 -1.16 -12.93 6.45
CA LEU A 71 -1.87 -12.22 5.40
C LEU A 71 -1.24 -10.85 5.16
N VAL A 72 -1.30 -10.39 3.92
CA VAL A 72 -1.09 -9.00 3.52
C VAL A 72 -2.40 -8.50 2.92
N VAL A 73 -2.90 -7.36 3.42
CA VAL A 73 -4.13 -6.73 2.92
C VAL A 73 -3.75 -5.39 2.29
N ALA A 74 -4.14 -5.18 1.03
CA ALA A 74 -3.87 -3.94 0.30
C ALA A 74 -5.09 -3.00 0.38
N SER A 75 -4.95 -1.93 1.15
CA SER A 75 -6.01 -0.93 1.38
C SER A 75 -5.56 0.49 1.02
N ALA A 76 -4.75 0.63 -0.04
CA ALA A 76 -4.18 1.90 -0.48
C ALA A 76 -5.13 2.76 -1.36
N GLY A 77 -6.43 2.42 -1.39
CA GLY A 77 -7.45 3.12 -2.17
C GLY A 77 -7.43 2.81 -3.67
N SER A 78 -8.41 3.35 -4.41
CA SER A 78 -8.65 3.01 -5.82
C SER A 78 -7.51 3.38 -6.77
N PHE A 79 -6.67 4.35 -6.41
CA PHE A 79 -5.48 4.70 -7.18
C PHE A 79 -4.21 4.01 -6.65
N GLY A 80 -4.09 3.84 -5.33
CA GLY A 80 -2.88 3.32 -4.71
C GLY A 80 -2.77 1.80 -4.77
N THR A 81 -3.88 1.08 -4.59
CA THR A 81 -3.89 -0.39 -4.58
C THR A 81 -3.51 -0.97 -5.94
N PRO A 82 -4.09 -0.54 -7.09
CA PRO A 82 -3.70 -1.09 -8.38
C PRO A 82 -2.21 -0.87 -8.68
N LEU A 83 -1.71 0.34 -8.44
CA LEU A 83 -0.29 0.66 -8.63
C LEU A 83 0.62 -0.17 -7.71
N LEU A 84 0.20 -0.44 -6.47
CA LEU A 84 0.94 -1.32 -5.57
C LEU A 84 0.99 -2.75 -6.12
N LEU A 85 -0.13 -3.29 -6.61
CA LEU A 85 -0.19 -4.63 -7.19
C LEU A 85 0.71 -4.74 -8.44
N GLU A 86 0.65 -3.75 -9.34
CA GLU A 86 1.49 -3.73 -10.54
C GLU A 86 2.98 -3.70 -10.19
N ARG A 87 3.42 -2.83 -9.27
CA ARG A 87 4.83 -2.81 -8.80
C ARG A 87 5.25 -4.10 -8.10
N SER A 88 4.29 -4.90 -7.66
CA SER A 88 4.51 -6.21 -7.03
C SER A 88 4.45 -7.36 -8.05
N GLY A 89 4.27 -7.07 -9.34
CA GLY A 89 4.20 -8.06 -10.41
C GLY A 89 2.82 -8.65 -10.65
N VAL A 90 1.75 -8.04 -10.14
CA VAL A 90 0.37 -8.49 -10.34
C VAL A 90 -0.36 -7.47 -11.21
N GLY A 91 -0.60 -7.81 -12.48
CA GLY A 91 -1.16 -6.88 -13.45
C GLY A 91 -1.10 -7.39 -14.88
N ASP A 92 -1.32 -6.50 -15.86
CA ASP A 92 -1.17 -6.82 -17.28
C ASP A 92 0.32 -7.10 -17.60
N PRO A 93 0.68 -8.31 -18.09
CA PRO A 93 2.05 -8.64 -18.45
C PRO A 93 2.73 -7.61 -19.36
N ALA A 94 2.02 -7.06 -20.34
CA ALA A 94 2.59 -6.09 -21.28
C ALA A 94 2.92 -4.75 -20.59
N VAL A 95 2.15 -4.35 -19.57
CA VAL A 95 2.43 -3.17 -18.75
C VAL A 95 3.61 -3.45 -17.82
N LEU A 96 3.61 -4.61 -17.17
CA LEU A 96 4.66 -5.03 -16.24
C LEU A 96 6.02 -5.15 -16.94
N GLU A 97 6.07 -5.77 -18.12
CA GLU A 97 7.28 -5.91 -18.92
C GLU A 97 7.85 -4.55 -19.34
N LYS A 98 7.00 -3.63 -19.80
CA LYS A 98 7.41 -2.25 -20.13
C LYS A 98 7.98 -1.50 -18.93
N ALA A 99 7.48 -1.80 -17.72
CA ALA A 99 7.95 -1.22 -16.47
C ALA A 99 9.18 -1.95 -15.88
N GLY A 100 9.65 -3.04 -16.51
CA GLY A 100 10.76 -3.85 -16.01
C GLY A 100 10.42 -4.65 -14.74
N VAL A 101 9.14 -4.95 -14.51
CA VAL A 101 8.65 -5.70 -13.35
C VAL A 101 8.44 -7.17 -13.74
N THR A 102 9.02 -8.08 -12.96
CA THR A 102 8.78 -9.52 -13.14
C THR A 102 7.32 -9.86 -12.87
N VAL A 103 6.69 -10.56 -13.80
CA VAL A 103 5.29 -11.01 -13.67
C VAL A 103 5.21 -12.10 -12.60
N VAL A 104 4.51 -11.78 -11.51
CA VAL A 104 4.09 -12.74 -10.48
C VAL A 104 2.78 -13.37 -10.93
N GLU A 105 1.76 -12.58 -11.26
CA GLU A 105 0.45 -13.09 -11.70
C GLU A 105 -0.13 -12.21 -12.81
N SER A 106 -0.68 -12.84 -13.85
CA SER A 106 -1.27 -12.14 -14.99
C SER A 106 -2.72 -11.79 -14.67
N LEU A 107 -2.98 -10.50 -14.45
CA LEU A 107 -4.29 -9.97 -14.10
C LEU A 107 -4.50 -8.62 -14.79
N ALA A 108 -4.91 -8.68 -16.07
CA ALA A 108 -5.09 -7.48 -16.89
C ALA A 108 -6.17 -6.50 -16.38
N GLY A 109 -7.03 -6.91 -15.44
CA GLY A 109 -8.00 -6.01 -14.82
C GLY A 109 -7.40 -5.03 -13.79
N VAL A 110 -6.17 -5.28 -13.31
CA VAL A 110 -5.52 -4.36 -12.36
C VAL A 110 -5.20 -3.04 -13.08
N GLY A 111 -5.58 -1.93 -12.45
CA GLY A 111 -5.30 -0.58 -12.97
C GLY A 111 -6.34 -0.05 -13.96
N ASN A 112 -7.27 -0.91 -14.39
CA ASN A 112 -8.30 -0.59 -15.37
C ASN A 112 -9.67 -0.31 -14.71
N ASP A 113 -10.64 0.09 -15.52
CA ASP A 113 -12.04 0.29 -15.14
C ASP A 113 -12.25 1.26 -13.97
N PHE A 114 -11.46 2.33 -13.92
CA PHE A 114 -11.65 3.38 -12.93
C PHE A 114 -13.04 4.04 -13.09
N GLN A 115 -13.83 4.02 -12.01
CA GLN A 115 -15.16 4.62 -11.97
C GLN A 115 -15.16 5.79 -10.98
N GLY A 116 -15.56 6.96 -11.47
CA GLY A 116 -15.76 8.16 -10.67
C GLY A 116 -17.11 8.79 -11.00
N LYS A 117 -17.61 9.64 -10.10
CA LYS A 117 -18.77 10.46 -10.41
C LYS A 117 -18.30 11.74 -11.13
N PRO A 118 -18.90 12.10 -12.27
CA PRO A 118 -18.62 13.37 -12.91
C PRO A 118 -19.05 14.51 -11.97
N LYS A 119 -18.24 15.56 -11.90
CA LYS A 119 -18.68 16.82 -11.27
C LYS A 119 -19.60 17.51 -12.28
N LEU A 120 -20.87 17.62 -11.93
CA LEU A 120 -21.79 18.52 -12.62
C LEU A 120 -21.44 19.94 -12.15
N SER A 121 -21.03 20.78 -13.09
CA SER A 121 -20.81 22.22 -12.90
C SER A 121 -22.12 22.98 -12.85
#